data_AF-A0A6N6SWP5-F1
#
_entry.id   AF-A0A6N6SWP5-F1
#
_cell.length_a   1.000
_cell.length_b   1.000
_cell.length_c   1.000
_cell.angle_alpha   90.00
_cell.angle_beta   90.00
_cell.angle_gamma   90.00
#
_symmetry.space_group_name_H-M   'P 1'
#
loop_
_entity.id
_entity.type
_entity.pdbx_description
1 polymer ?
#
loop_
_entity_poly.entity_id
_entity_poly.type
_entity_poly.pdbx_seq_one_letter_code
_entity_poly.pdbx_strand_id
1 'polypeptide(L)'
;MAMTYDMRGPGAAGGSALVGAASAAERARAFAAARRHSALVKVLRLGLPAGAILITATYGLMLTSGWKIGVGRLNVGQVQVTADDLTMKNPSYFGVTNDGGRYEVRAKKAILEFSQHAPIKLVEIDGDLVQPNSVVTKLKAKHGLLDNAKSQLELYDGIEIDASNGLKARMSRATIYSKEHRVVSKHPVTLAMPTGTVEGATMAMNTNTREAVIAGDVKVHLIPSSQPGQTSAGFGRDAKQPVDVTSERLFINDTSRIAQFTGSVVAAQGDTVLRTPELLISYEGKAATQLAGQAAEQQAEGSRLTRLVAKNGAVITAGADRRIASDQADFDAKADTALFTGNVLINQQKNVLQGRRLFVDRKAGRSRLDAPAEGGQPAGRIAATFYQSENRGPPQAAKAKSAGAEVAAAVQGSMMGSFKTDPNAPIDIDADTLDLNDGAKQAIFRGNVKAQQGEFVMRTVELSVFYTGQSAMGMAGTESAGAKAPAQLTRVEAKQKVLITSKDGQTATGDWAIFDVKANTVLLGGRVIVSRGKDVAEGPRLKIDLTTGMYRFEVENEPATAAAPAVSALPPATAAQPQPPSPTNSASPTGRACPPGKQCLLLYPKDAQDRAKGAIKKIAPLARSWASLG
;
A
#
# COMPACT_ATOMS: atom_id res chain seq x y z
N MET A 1 -27.61 -36.73 58.26
CA MET A 1 -27.31 -37.50 57.03
C MET A 1 -26.24 -38.52 57.43
N ALA A 2 -26.63 -39.74 57.79
CA ALA A 2 -26.58 -40.96 56.93
C ALA A 2 -25.12 -41.30 56.54
N MET A 3 -24.50 -42.43 56.88
CA MET A 3 -24.99 -43.79 57.16
C MET A 3 -24.20 -44.49 58.27
N THR A 4 -24.85 -45.50 58.85
CA THR A 4 -24.59 -46.25 60.07
C THR A 4 -24.06 -47.68 59.81
N TYR A 5 -23.31 -48.21 60.79
CA TYR A 5 -23.32 -49.58 61.35
C TYR A 5 -23.73 -50.79 60.46
N ASP A 6 -22.93 -51.87 60.43
CA ASP A 6 -22.99 -53.02 61.40
C ASP A 6 -22.36 -54.33 60.87
N MET A 7 -21.94 -55.17 61.83
CA MET A 7 -21.73 -56.64 61.86
C MET A 7 -20.74 -57.33 60.90
N ARG A 8 -19.85 -58.17 61.48
CA ARG A 8 -20.07 -59.63 61.74
C ARG A 8 -18.74 -60.38 61.89
N GLY A 9 -18.47 -60.97 63.06
CA GLY A 9 -17.64 -62.19 63.18
C GLY A 9 -18.55 -63.42 63.35
N PRO A 10 -18.06 -64.58 63.80
CA PRO A 10 -16.81 -65.30 63.52
C PRO A 10 -17.09 -66.80 63.19
N GLY A 11 -16.04 -67.62 63.00
CA GLY A 11 -16.10 -69.08 63.06
C GLY A 11 -15.18 -69.76 62.04
N ALA A 12 -14.73 -71.00 62.19
CA ALA A 12 -14.59 -71.91 63.32
C ALA A 12 -13.66 -73.05 62.82
N ALA A 13 -12.91 -73.65 63.74
CA ALA A 13 -12.52 -75.06 63.85
C ALA A 13 -11.98 -75.88 62.64
N GLY A 14 -10.96 -76.70 62.96
CA GLY A 14 -10.60 -77.95 62.26
C GLY A 14 -9.38 -77.79 61.35
N GLY A 15 -8.33 -78.59 61.41
CA GLY A 15 -8.14 -79.89 62.02
C GLY A 15 -7.24 -80.70 61.08
N SER A 16 -6.10 -81.14 61.62
CA SER A 16 -5.33 -82.33 61.22
C SER A 16 -4.55 -82.36 59.90
N ALA A 17 -3.27 -82.72 60.07
CA ALA A 17 -2.62 -83.90 59.47
C ALA A 17 -1.34 -83.65 58.62
N LEU A 18 -0.25 -84.21 59.17
CA LEU A 18 0.78 -85.02 58.50
C LEU A 18 1.85 -84.28 57.67
N VAL A 19 3.06 -84.13 58.23
CA VAL A 19 4.23 -85.03 58.07
C VAL A 19 4.87 -84.92 56.68
N GLY A 20 6.04 -84.27 56.65
CA GLY A 20 6.96 -84.24 55.53
C GLY A 20 8.34 -83.79 56.00
N ALA A 21 9.32 -84.68 55.92
CA ALA A 21 10.61 -84.60 56.58
C ALA A 21 11.67 -83.74 55.85
N ALA A 22 12.37 -82.94 56.67
CA ALA A 22 13.79 -82.56 56.64
C ALA A 22 14.47 -82.00 55.36
N SER A 23 15.12 -80.84 55.56
CA SER A 23 16.52 -80.69 55.18
C SER A 23 17.31 -79.85 56.20
N ALA A 24 18.57 -80.19 56.43
CA ALA A 24 19.49 -79.48 57.33
C ALA A 24 19.84 -78.05 56.87
N ALA A 25 19.36 -77.62 55.69
CA ALA A 25 19.58 -76.28 55.14
C ALA A 25 18.58 -75.22 55.67
N GLU A 26 17.43 -75.63 56.23
CA GLU A 26 16.43 -74.69 56.78
C GLU A 26 16.71 -74.31 58.24
N ARG A 27 17.36 -75.19 59.02
CA ARG A 27 17.76 -74.87 60.40
C ARG A 27 18.94 -73.89 60.49
N ALA A 28 19.75 -73.75 59.44
CA ALA A 28 20.85 -72.77 59.38
C ALA A 28 20.38 -71.34 59.03
N ARG A 29 19.22 -71.16 58.37
CA ARG A 29 18.64 -69.83 58.09
C ARG A 29 17.87 -69.25 59.27
N ALA A 30 17.30 -70.09 60.15
CA ALA A 30 16.55 -69.63 61.32
C ALA A 30 17.44 -69.04 62.45
N PHE A 31 18.70 -69.48 62.59
CA PHE A 31 19.63 -68.92 63.60
C PHE A 31 20.42 -67.69 63.12
N ALA A 32 20.40 -67.36 61.83
CA ALA A 32 21.01 -66.14 61.29
C ALA A 32 20.11 -64.88 61.47
N ALA A 33 18.80 -65.06 61.62
CA ALA A 33 17.86 -63.96 61.88
C ALA A 33 17.89 -63.46 63.35
N ALA A 34 18.32 -64.30 64.31
CA ALA A 34 18.25 -63.96 65.73
C ALA A 34 19.47 -63.18 66.29
N ARG A 35 20.63 -63.15 65.61
CA ARG A 35 21.79 -62.34 66.05
C ARG A 35 21.75 -60.87 65.59
N ARG A 36 20.92 -60.54 64.59
CA ARG A 36 20.81 -59.17 64.07
C ARG A 36 20.06 -58.24 65.03
N HIS A 37 19.04 -58.71 65.73
CA HIS A 37 18.31 -57.86 66.69
C HIS A 37 19.09 -57.54 67.97
N SER A 38 19.95 -58.44 68.45
CA SER A 38 20.71 -58.20 69.69
C SER A 38 21.91 -57.25 69.50
N ALA A 39 22.55 -57.27 68.31
CA ALA A 39 23.59 -56.32 67.95
C ALA A 39 23.03 -54.92 67.66
N LEU A 40 21.88 -54.83 67.00
CA LEU A 40 21.24 -53.57 66.63
C LEU A 40 20.73 -52.81 67.87
N VAL A 41 20.23 -53.51 68.90
CA VAL A 41 19.82 -52.89 70.18
C VAL A 41 21.02 -52.39 71.00
N LYS A 42 22.18 -53.08 70.98
CA LYS A 42 23.40 -52.59 71.63
C LYS A 42 23.98 -51.36 70.93
N VAL A 43 23.94 -51.31 69.59
CA VAL A 43 24.37 -50.14 68.81
C VAL A 43 23.41 -48.96 68.99
N LEU A 44 22.09 -49.17 69.02
CA LEU A 44 21.15 -48.08 69.30
C LEU A 44 21.22 -47.57 70.74
N ARG A 45 21.44 -48.43 71.74
CA ARG A 45 21.59 -47.97 73.14
C ARG A 45 22.80 -47.06 73.37
N LEU A 46 23.88 -47.22 72.59
CA LEU A 46 25.06 -46.34 72.67
C LEU A 46 24.99 -45.18 71.67
N GLY A 47 24.46 -45.41 70.47
CA GLY A 47 24.45 -44.44 69.37
C GLY A 47 23.42 -43.31 69.53
N LEU A 48 22.27 -43.58 70.14
CA LEU A 48 21.20 -42.59 70.31
C LEU A 48 21.58 -41.48 71.33
N PRO A 49 22.11 -41.79 72.54
CA PRO A 49 22.58 -40.74 73.45
C PRO A 49 23.83 -40.02 72.91
N ALA A 50 24.75 -40.73 72.24
CA ALA A 50 25.91 -40.10 71.61
C ALA A 50 25.50 -39.13 70.48
N GLY A 51 24.51 -39.51 69.66
CA GLY A 51 23.94 -38.65 68.62
C GLY A 51 23.25 -37.42 69.18
N ALA A 52 22.48 -37.55 70.27
CA ALA A 52 21.84 -36.42 70.94
C ALA A 52 22.86 -35.41 71.50
N ILE A 53 23.95 -35.91 72.11
CA ILE A 53 25.06 -35.07 72.59
C ILE A 53 25.75 -34.39 71.42
N LEU A 54 25.99 -35.10 70.31
CA LEU A 54 26.64 -34.55 69.12
C LEU A 54 25.76 -33.48 68.44
N ILE A 55 24.44 -33.67 68.37
CA ILE A 55 23.49 -32.66 67.88
C ILE A 55 23.47 -31.44 68.80
N THR A 56 23.48 -31.63 70.11
CA THR A 56 23.46 -30.51 71.07
C THR A 56 24.79 -29.74 71.06
N ALA A 57 25.92 -30.45 70.94
CA ALA A 57 27.25 -29.87 70.83
C ALA A 57 27.43 -29.13 69.49
N THR A 58 26.94 -29.68 68.38
CA THR A 58 26.96 -29.00 67.07
C THR A 58 26.03 -27.80 67.03
N TYR A 59 24.85 -27.86 67.66
CA TYR A 59 23.94 -26.72 67.77
C TYR A 59 24.54 -25.60 68.66
N GLY A 60 25.17 -25.97 69.78
CA GLY A 60 25.90 -25.03 70.64
C GLY A 60 27.08 -24.39 69.91
N LEU A 61 27.87 -25.19 69.17
CA LEU A 61 28.96 -24.69 68.34
C LEU A 61 28.44 -23.79 67.20
N MET A 62 27.28 -24.09 66.62
CA MET A 62 26.64 -23.27 65.57
C MET A 62 26.13 -21.94 66.10
N LEU A 63 25.72 -21.87 67.38
CA LEU A 63 25.34 -20.61 68.03
C LEU A 63 26.54 -19.73 68.39
N THR A 64 27.70 -20.33 68.73
CA THR A 64 28.92 -19.56 69.07
C THR A 64 29.79 -19.25 67.86
N SER A 65 29.65 -20.02 66.77
CA SER A 65 30.37 -19.81 65.52
C SER A 65 29.53 -18.94 64.60
N GLY A 66 29.83 -17.64 64.58
CA GLY A 66 29.27 -16.71 63.59
C GLY A 66 29.70 -17.08 62.16
N TRP A 67 29.09 -18.11 61.58
CA TRP A 67 29.34 -18.51 60.20
C TRP A 67 28.53 -17.63 59.25
N LYS A 68 29.27 -16.71 58.61
CA LYS A 68 28.83 -15.99 57.42
C LYS A 68 28.73 -16.96 56.25
N ILE A 69 27.59 -17.62 56.10
CA ILE A 69 27.25 -18.34 54.87
C ILE A 69 26.65 -17.32 53.90
N GLY A 70 27.44 -17.01 52.87
CA GLY A 70 27.05 -16.17 51.75
C GLY A 70 26.08 -16.91 50.84
N VAL A 71 24.83 -16.48 50.89
CA VAL A 71 23.88 -16.58 49.77
C VAL A 71 23.37 -15.17 49.50
N GLY A 72 23.66 -14.67 48.28
CA GLY A 72 23.08 -13.49 47.66
C GLY A 72 22.72 -12.32 48.59
N ARG A 73 23.74 -11.66 49.18
CA ARG A 73 23.52 -10.37 49.83
C ARG A 73 23.56 -9.29 48.77
N LEU A 74 22.47 -8.53 48.68
CA LEU A 74 22.42 -7.17 48.13
C LEU A 74 23.76 -6.49 48.41
N ASN A 75 24.46 -6.06 47.35
CA ASN A 75 25.70 -5.33 47.48
C ASN A 75 25.37 -3.87 47.79
N VAL A 76 24.84 -3.61 48.99
CA VAL A 76 24.67 -2.23 49.48
C VAL A 76 26.04 -1.79 49.97
N GLY A 77 26.75 -1.05 49.13
CA GLY A 77 27.97 -0.39 49.58
C GLY A 77 27.67 0.56 50.75
N GLN A 78 28.68 0.77 51.61
CA GLN A 78 28.62 1.57 52.85
C GLN A 78 27.43 2.53 52.93
N VAL A 79 26.41 2.12 53.68
CA VAL A 79 25.31 3.00 54.09
C VAL A 79 25.89 3.95 55.13
N GLN A 80 26.27 5.15 54.70
CA GLN A 80 26.49 6.26 55.61
C GLN A 80 25.11 6.72 56.09
N VAL A 81 24.75 6.35 57.33
CA VAL A 81 23.58 6.91 57.99
C VAL A 81 23.98 8.30 58.47
N THR A 82 23.71 9.31 57.66
CA THR A 82 23.66 10.70 58.12
C THR A 82 22.26 10.90 58.69
N ALA A 83 22.12 11.67 59.78
CA ALA A 83 20.99 11.64 60.71
C ALA A 83 19.59 11.96 60.14
N ASP A 84 19.44 12.22 58.84
CA ASP A 84 18.18 12.67 58.24
C ASP A 84 17.71 11.87 57.00
N ASP A 85 18.57 11.09 56.32
CA ASP A 85 18.21 10.35 55.08
C ASP A 85 18.88 8.96 54.96
N LEU A 86 18.13 7.92 54.58
CA LEU A 86 18.68 6.59 54.28
C LEU A 86 19.12 6.52 52.81
N THR A 87 20.43 6.52 52.55
CA THR A 87 20.98 6.37 51.19
C THR A 87 21.43 4.93 50.93
N MET A 88 20.83 4.28 49.93
CA MET A 88 21.24 2.98 49.40
C MET A 88 22.17 3.15 48.21
N LYS A 89 23.28 2.42 48.20
CA LYS A 89 24.21 2.36 47.06
C LYS A 89 23.91 1.14 46.18
N ASN A 90 23.90 1.35 44.86
CA ASN A 90 23.64 0.33 43.84
C ASN A 90 22.33 -0.48 44.07
N PRO A 91 21.18 0.14 44.37
CA PRO A 91 19.92 -0.59 44.50
C PRO A 91 19.48 -1.17 43.14
N SER A 92 18.82 -2.33 43.18
CA SER A 92 18.15 -2.93 42.03
C SER A 92 16.73 -3.37 42.37
N TYR A 93 15.85 -3.29 41.38
CA TYR A 93 14.45 -3.70 41.44
C TYR A 93 14.14 -4.54 40.21
N PHE A 94 13.65 -5.75 40.39
CA PHE A 94 13.36 -6.67 39.30
C PHE A 94 11.91 -7.16 39.37
N GLY A 95 11.37 -7.52 38.21
CA GLY A 95 10.01 -8.03 38.12
C GLY A 95 9.71 -8.66 36.76
N VAL A 96 8.45 -9.04 36.61
CA VAL A 96 7.91 -9.57 35.36
C VAL A 96 6.74 -8.68 34.93
N THR A 97 6.67 -8.34 33.66
CA THR A 97 5.57 -7.60 33.05
C THR A 97 4.40 -8.54 32.72
N ASN A 98 3.21 -7.99 32.46
CA ASN A 98 2.02 -8.79 32.14
C ASN A 98 2.18 -9.67 30.88
N ASP A 99 3.00 -9.23 29.94
CA ASP A 99 3.35 -9.97 28.72
C ASP A 99 4.44 -11.04 28.94
N GLY A 100 4.91 -11.23 30.18
CA GLY A 100 5.92 -12.23 30.54
C GLY A 100 7.37 -11.77 30.36
N GLY A 101 7.60 -10.51 30.00
CA GLY A 101 8.93 -9.91 29.92
C GLY A 101 9.53 -9.73 31.31
N ARG A 102 10.85 -9.91 31.43
CA ARG A 102 11.58 -9.72 32.69
C ARG A 102 12.27 -8.37 32.66
N TYR A 103 12.06 -7.55 33.68
CA TYR A 103 12.74 -6.27 33.80
C TYR A 103 13.60 -6.21 35.06
N GLU A 104 14.69 -5.47 34.97
CA GLU A 104 15.55 -5.09 36.08
C GLU A 104 15.87 -3.59 35.94
N VAL A 105 15.53 -2.80 36.96
CA VAL A 105 15.86 -1.39 37.08
C VAL A 105 16.92 -1.25 38.17
N ARG A 106 18.06 -0.66 37.82
CA ARG A 106 19.19 -0.41 38.71
C ARG A 106 19.39 1.09 38.83
N ALA A 107 19.88 1.55 39.98
CA ALA A 107 20.34 2.92 40.13
C ALA A 107 21.70 2.96 40.81
N LYS A 108 22.49 4.03 40.64
CA LYS A 108 23.74 4.19 41.41
C LYS A 108 23.45 4.53 42.87
N LYS A 109 22.43 5.34 43.13
CA LYS A 109 21.99 5.70 44.47
C LYS A 109 20.46 5.75 44.55
N ALA A 110 19.93 5.38 45.71
CA ALA A 110 18.56 5.69 46.10
C ALA A 110 18.54 6.36 47.47
N ILE A 111 17.77 7.43 47.61
CA ILE A 111 17.61 8.18 48.86
C ILE A 111 16.18 7.98 49.33
N LEU A 112 16.03 7.44 50.54
CA LEU A 112 14.75 7.24 51.22
C LEU A 112 14.67 8.23 52.37
N GLU A 113 13.60 9.01 52.39
CA GLU A 113 13.26 9.85 53.54
C GLU A 113 12.46 9.00 54.55
N PHE A 114 12.66 9.19 55.85
CA PHE A 114 12.04 8.37 56.92
C PHE A 114 10.53 8.63 57.13
N SER A 115 9.88 9.35 56.22
CA SER A 115 8.43 9.53 56.22
C SER A 115 7.75 8.35 55.54
N GLN A 116 6.71 7.77 56.18
CA GLN A 116 6.05 6.52 55.74
C GLN A 116 5.51 6.54 54.29
N HIS A 117 5.38 7.71 53.67
CA HIS A 117 4.85 7.89 52.32
C HIS A 117 5.74 8.74 51.42
N ALA A 118 7.00 9.00 51.81
CA ALA A 118 7.90 9.76 50.97
C ALA A 118 8.31 8.97 49.70
N PRO A 119 8.39 9.63 48.54
CA PRO A 119 8.89 9.02 47.32
C PRO A 119 10.39 8.70 47.44
N ILE A 120 10.79 7.57 46.86
CA ILE A 120 12.19 7.15 46.80
C ILE A 120 12.86 7.89 45.64
N LYS A 121 13.87 8.70 45.95
CA LYS A 121 14.67 9.43 44.94
C LYS A 121 15.73 8.50 44.38
N LEU A 122 15.76 8.32 43.06
CA LEU A 122 16.71 7.48 42.33
C LEU A 122 17.68 8.37 41.54
N VAL A 123 18.98 8.04 41.57
CA VAL A 123 20.04 8.77 40.86
C VAL A 123 20.84 7.82 39.98
N GLU A 124 21.01 8.22 38.72
CA GLU A 124 21.61 7.45 37.62
C GLU A 124 20.99 6.07 37.46
N ILE A 125 19.87 6.02 36.73
CA ILE A 125 19.03 4.86 36.52
C ILE A 125 19.43 4.16 35.22
N ASP A 126 19.62 2.85 35.30
CA ASP A 126 19.82 1.94 34.18
C ASP A 126 18.81 0.80 34.30
N GLY A 127 17.93 0.65 33.32
CA GLY A 127 16.97 -0.45 33.23
C GLY A 127 17.25 -1.37 32.06
N ASP A 128 17.06 -2.66 32.25
CA ASP A 128 17.02 -3.67 31.20
C ASP A 128 15.65 -4.34 31.23
N LEU A 129 15.00 -4.47 30.08
CA LEU A 129 13.77 -5.23 29.89
C LEU A 129 14.02 -6.25 28.78
N VAL A 130 13.90 -7.53 29.13
CA VAL A 130 14.01 -8.66 28.21
C VAL A 130 12.61 -9.20 27.98
N GLN A 131 12.05 -8.96 26.80
CA GLN A 131 10.75 -9.48 26.43
C GLN A 131 10.83 -10.99 26.09
N PRO A 132 9.71 -11.74 26.10
CA PRO A 132 9.70 -13.19 25.79
C PRO A 132 10.19 -13.54 24.39
N ASN A 133 10.23 -12.56 23.48
CA ASN A 133 10.69 -12.67 22.11
C ASN A 133 12.18 -12.31 21.94
N SER A 134 12.93 -12.27 23.03
CA SER A 134 14.36 -11.93 23.06
C SER A 134 14.72 -10.51 22.62
N VAL A 135 13.74 -9.61 22.47
CA VAL A 135 14.03 -8.17 22.37
C VAL A 135 14.55 -7.70 23.73
N VAL A 136 15.63 -6.92 23.68
CA VAL A 136 16.24 -6.31 24.86
C VAL A 136 16.08 -4.82 24.73
N THR A 137 15.39 -4.22 25.70
CA THR A 137 15.15 -2.79 25.80
C THR A 137 15.98 -2.24 26.95
N LYS A 138 16.91 -1.33 26.66
CA LYS A 138 17.70 -0.61 27.64
C LYS A 138 17.05 0.73 27.91
N LEU A 139 16.91 1.08 29.17
CA LEU A 139 16.42 2.36 29.66
C LEU A 139 17.54 3.06 30.41
N LYS A 140 17.74 4.35 30.14
CA LYS A 140 18.64 5.21 30.92
C LYS A 140 17.92 6.48 31.31
N ALA A 141 18.12 6.93 32.55
CA ALA A 141 17.65 8.23 33.01
C ALA A 141 18.58 8.76 34.11
N LYS A 142 18.76 10.09 34.21
CA LYS A 142 19.61 10.64 35.27
C LYS A 142 18.93 10.60 36.63
N HIS A 143 17.62 10.80 36.67
CA HIS A 143 16.87 10.87 37.93
C HIS A 143 15.51 10.21 37.81
N GLY A 144 14.98 9.80 38.96
CA GLY A 144 13.61 9.35 39.07
C GLY A 144 13.06 9.40 40.49
N LEU A 145 11.75 9.39 40.60
CA LEU A 145 10.99 9.37 41.85
C LEU A 145 10.05 8.17 41.80
N LEU A 146 10.25 7.25 42.74
CA LEU A 146 9.40 6.08 42.91
C LEU A 146 8.47 6.27 44.12
N ASP A 147 7.19 6.50 43.85
CA ASP A 147 6.14 6.57 44.85
C ASP A 147 5.44 5.21 44.93
N ASN A 148 5.78 4.41 45.95
CA ASN A 148 5.20 3.08 46.14
C ASN A 148 3.70 3.13 46.49
N ALA A 149 3.26 4.18 47.20
CA ALA A 149 1.85 4.34 47.59
C ALA A 149 0.96 4.56 46.35
N LYS A 150 1.42 5.42 45.44
CA LYS A 150 0.73 5.67 44.16
C LYS A 150 1.07 4.64 43.07
N SER A 151 2.11 3.83 43.28
CA SER A 151 2.65 2.90 42.28
C SER A 151 3.03 3.62 40.98
N GLN A 152 3.71 4.76 41.17
CA GLN A 152 4.15 5.65 40.10
C GLN A 152 5.67 5.77 40.11
N LEU A 153 6.28 5.62 38.94
CA LEU A 153 7.68 5.94 38.70
C LEU A 153 7.75 7.14 37.75
N GLU A 154 8.21 8.27 38.25
CA GLU A 154 8.51 9.44 37.43
C GLU A 154 10.00 9.44 37.10
N LEU A 155 10.34 9.58 35.83
CA LEU A 155 11.70 9.69 35.32
C LEU A 155 11.89 11.11 34.78
N TYR A 156 13.08 11.69 34.97
CA TYR A 156 13.40 13.01 34.44
C TYR A 156 14.90 13.16 34.14
N ASP A 157 15.21 14.21 33.38
CA ASP A 157 16.55 14.61 32.94
C ASP A 157 17.26 13.59 32.04
N GLY A 158 16.84 13.55 30.77
CA GLY A 158 17.53 12.77 29.72
C GLY A 158 17.20 11.28 29.81
N ILE A 159 15.98 10.95 29.41
CA ILE A 159 15.51 9.57 29.31
C ILE A 159 15.83 9.06 27.92
N GLU A 160 16.59 7.98 27.84
CA GLU A 160 16.91 7.27 26.61
C GLU A 160 16.43 5.83 26.71
N ILE A 161 15.74 5.37 25.67
CA ILE A 161 15.30 3.99 25.54
C ILE A 161 15.89 3.46 24.24
N ASP A 162 16.69 2.41 24.33
CA ASP A 162 17.32 1.75 23.17
C ASP A 162 16.89 0.27 23.15
N ALA A 163 16.11 -0.13 22.17
CA ALA A 163 15.71 -1.53 21.98
C ALA A 163 16.53 -2.21 20.88
N SER A 164 16.79 -3.51 21.03
CA SER A 164 17.58 -4.32 20.10
C SER A 164 16.95 -4.45 18.70
N ASN A 165 15.66 -4.13 18.57
CA ASN A 165 14.94 -4.09 17.28
C ASN A 165 15.16 -2.78 16.49
N GLY A 166 16.02 -1.88 16.98
CA GLY A 166 16.35 -0.61 16.34
C GLY A 166 15.48 0.58 16.75
N LEU A 167 14.53 0.38 17.67
CA LEU A 167 13.78 1.49 18.27
C LEU A 167 14.68 2.29 19.22
N LYS A 168 14.65 3.61 19.08
CA LYS A 168 15.24 4.55 20.05
C LYS A 168 14.21 5.59 20.44
N ALA A 169 13.96 5.78 21.73
CA ALA A 169 13.12 6.86 22.22
C ALA A 169 13.95 7.82 23.08
N ARG A 170 13.70 9.11 22.92
CA ARG A 170 14.26 10.17 23.75
C ARG A 170 13.16 11.05 24.28
N MET A 171 13.21 11.35 25.57
CA MET A 171 12.26 12.22 26.26
C MET A 171 12.92 12.89 27.47
N SER A 172 12.39 14.03 27.90
CA SER A 172 12.93 14.75 29.06
C SER A 172 12.29 14.34 30.38
N ARG A 173 11.03 13.90 30.35
CA ARG A 173 10.28 13.42 31.52
C ARG A 173 9.21 12.43 31.11
N ALA A 174 9.01 11.40 31.92
CA ALA A 174 7.89 10.46 31.75
C ALA A 174 7.43 9.92 33.10
N THR A 175 6.15 9.62 33.20
CA THR A 175 5.53 8.99 34.37
C THR A 175 4.97 7.64 33.97
N ILE A 176 5.36 6.61 34.72
CA ILE A 176 4.92 5.23 34.54
C ILE A 176 3.97 4.89 35.68
N TYR A 177 2.74 4.53 35.34
CA TYR A 177 1.70 4.13 36.27
C TYR A 177 1.59 2.60 36.24
N SER A 178 2.27 1.91 37.16
CA SER A 178 2.38 0.44 37.11
C SER A 178 1.04 -0.28 37.30
N LYS A 179 0.14 0.26 38.14
CA LYS A 179 -1.21 -0.29 38.36
C LYS A 179 -2.17 -0.07 37.20
N GLU A 180 -2.04 1.06 36.50
CA GLU A 180 -2.91 1.44 35.38
C GLU A 180 -2.39 0.92 34.04
N HIS A 181 -1.18 0.34 34.01
CA HIS A 181 -0.50 -0.10 32.78
C HIS A 181 -0.37 1.03 31.76
N ARG A 182 -0.05 2.22 32.26
CA ARG A 182 -0.04 3.47 31.49
C ARG A 182 1.29 4.20 31.62
N VAL A 183 1.83 4.66 30.50
CA VAL A 183 3.02 5.51 30.43
C VAL A 183 2.61 6.85 29.84
N VAL A 184 2.97 7.96 30.49
CA VAL A 184 2.60 9.30 30.06
C VAL A 184 3.82 10.21 30.07
N SER A 185 4.10 10.86 28.95
CA SER A 185 5.00 12.00 28.86
C SER A 185 4.19 13.27 28.58
N LYS A 186 4.31 14.26 29.45
CA LYS A 186 3.78 15.62 29.24
C LYS A 186 4.78 16.54 28.54
N HIS A 187 5.93 16.00 28.15
CA HIS A 187 7.03 16.73 27.53
C HIS A 187 7.37 16.14 26.15
N PRO A 188 8.09 16.90 25.30
CA PRO A 188 8.41 16.46 23.96
C PRO A 188 9.04 15.07 23.92
N VAL A 189 8.56 14.26 22.98
CA VAL A 189 9.03 12.91 22.71
C VAL A 189 9.57 12.83 21.29
N THR A 190 10.70 12.15 21.15
CA THR A 190 11.24 11.78 19.84
C THR A 190 11.43 10.28 19.82
N LEU A 191 10.86 9.64 18.82
CA LEU A 191 10.95 8.21 18.57
C LEU A 191 11.63 8.00 17.22
N ALA A 192 12.71 7.25 17.19
CA ALA A 192 13.38 6.81 15.98
C ALA A 192 13.17 5.30 15.81
N MET A 193 12.73 4.91 14.63
CA MET A 193 12.55 3.54 14.16
C MET A 193 13.48 3.32 12.95
N PRO A 194 13.79 2.06 12.59
CA PRO A 194 14.56 1.78 11.38
C PRO A 194 13.92 2.35 10.10
N THR A 195 12.60 2.50 10.09
CA THR A 195 11.80 2.96 8.96
C THR A 195 11.45 4.45 9.03
N GLY A 196 11.91 5.21 10.04
CA GLY A 196 11.58 6.62 10.16
C GLY A 196 11.62 7.19 11.58
N THR A 197 11.26 8.47 11.72
CA THR A 197 11.15 9.16 13.02
C THR A 197 9.73 9.67 13.27
N VAL A 198 9.36 9.79 14.55
CA VAL A 198 8.10 10.35 15.02
C VAL A 198 8.41 11.30 16.17
N GLU A 199 7.90 12.52 16.08
CA GLU A 199 8.06 13.56 17.09
C GLU A 199 6.69 14.08 17.52
N GLY A 200 6.58 14.49 18.78
CA GLY A 200 5.38 15.17 19.29
C GLY A 200 5.58 15.78 20.67
N ALA A 201 4.68 16.67 21.08
CA ALA A 201 4.80 17.41 22.34
C ALA A 201 4.45 16.57 23.57
N THR A 202 3.58 15.58 23.42
CA THR A 202 3.12 14.69 24.49
C THR A 202 2.93 13.27 23.99
N MET A 203 3.00 12.31 24.90
CA MET A 203 2.74 10.91 24.63
C MET A 203 1.94 10.28 25.76
N ALA A 204 0.98 9.44 25.43
CA ALA A 204 0.34 8.54 26.37
C ALA A 204 0.27 7.14 25.73
N MET A 205 0.68 6.12 26.46
CA MET A 205 0.64 4.73 26.01
C MET A 205 -0.05 3.87 27.04
N ASN A 206 -0.94 3.01 26.57
CA ASN A 206 -1.52 1.93 27.36
C ASN A 206 -0.86 0.61 26.93
N THR A 207 -0.13 -0.01 27.85
CA THR A 207 0.65 -1.21 27.55
C THR A 207 -0.22 -2.47 27.48
N ASN A 208 -1.41 -2.46 28.09
CA ASN A 208 -2.36 -3.58 28.00
C ASN A 208 -3.08 -3.60 26.65
N THR A 209 -3.63 -2.46 26.21
CA THR A 209 -4.36 -2.38 24.92
C THR A 209 -3.44 -2.21 23.71
N ARG A 210 -2.14 -1.95 23.96
CA ARG A 210 -1.13 -1.66 22.93
C ARG A 210 -1.52 -0.45 22.08
N GLU A 211 -2.02 0.56 22.76
CA GLU A 211 -2.44 1.82 22.16
C GLU A 211 -1.48 2.92 22.58
N ALA A 212 -1.10 3.76 21.63
CA ALA A 212 -0.29 4.94 21.86
C ALA A 212 -0.97 6.17 21.25
N VAL A 213 -0.95 7.27 21.98
CA VAL A 213 -1.39 8.59 21.53
C VAL A 213 -0.21 9.52 21.63
N ILE A 214 0.13 10.18 20.53
CA ILE A 214 1.10 11.26 20.48
C ILE A 214 0.33 12.50 20.04
N ALA A 215 0.50 13.62 20.74
CA ALA A 215 -0.26 14.83 20.47
C ALA A 215 0.61 16.10 20.61
N GLY A 216 0.23 17.12 19.84
CA GLY A 216 0.90 18.41 19.74
C GLY A 216 2.03 18.38 18.70
N ASP A 217 1.82 19.10 17.60
CA ASP A 217 2.77 19.25 16.47
C ASP A 217 3.45 17.94 16.05
N VAL A 218 2.63 16.91 15.81
CA VAL A 218 3.14 15.59 15.47
C VAL A 218 3.79 15.64 14.09
N LYS A 219 5.06 15.23 14.02
CA LYS A 219 5.83 15.13 12.78
C LYS A 219 6.33 13.71 12.62
N VAL A 220 6.04 13.11 11.48
CA VAL A 220 6.45 11.76 11.14
C VAL A 220 7.24 11.81 9.85
N HIS A 221 8.46 11.29 9.85
CA HIS A 221 9.31 11.18 8.68
C HIS A 221 9.56 9.70 8.41
N LEU A 222 8.99 9.15 7.35
CA LEU A 222 9.12 7.74 6.98
C LEU A 222 10.07 7.62 5.79
N ILE A 223 11.05 6.73 5.92
CA ILE A 223 12.01 6.42 4.88
C ILE A 223 11.61 5.07 4.27
N PRO A 224 11.36 5.00 2.95
CA PRO A 224 11.07 3.75 2.27
C PRO A 224 12.14 2.69 2.55
N SER A 225 11.74 1.49 2.95
CA SER A 225 12.65 0.37 3.07
C SER A 225 13.20 0.03 1.67
N SER A 226 14.53 0.04 1.52
CA SER A 226 15.21 -0.32 0.27
C SER A 226 15.27 -1.83 0.01
N GLN A 227 14.42 -2.63 0.66
CA GLN A 227 14.42 -4.09 0.50
C GLN A 227 13.89 -4.48 -0.90
N PRO A 228 14.65 -5.28 -1.67
CA PRO A 228 14.24 -5.69 -3.01
C PRO A 228 12.93 -6.50 -2.96
N GLY A 229 11.94 -6.05 -3.73
CA GLY A 229 10.61 -6.67 -3.79
C GLY A 229 9.53 -5.98 -2.95
N GLN A 230 9.88 -5.00 -2.11
CA GLN A 230 8.91 -4.16 -1.42
C GLN A 230 8.61 -2.90 -2.24
N THR A 231 7.45 -2.85 -2.87
CA THR A 231 6.90 -1.61 -3.39
C THR A 231 6.55 -0.74 -2.19
N SER A 232 7.29 0.35 -2.01
CA SER A 232 6.98 1.33 -0.98
C SER A 232 5.61 1.91 -1.26
N ALA A 233 4.74 1.70 -0.28
CA ALA A 233 3.39 2.21 -0.29
C ALA A 233 3.45 3.73 -0.20
N GLY A 234 3.24 4.37 -1.35
CA GLY A 234 3.23 5.82 -1.49
C GLY A 234 1.93 6.26 -2.14
N PHE A 235 1.41 7.41 -1.73
CA PHE A 235 0.30 8.09 -2.41
C PHE A 235 0.79 9.01 -3.53
N GLY A 236 2.09 9.33 -3.55
CA GLY A 236 2.75 10.09 -4.61
C GLY A 236 3.21 9.22 -5.78
N ARG A 237 3.59 9.86 -6.89
CA ARG A 237 4.11 9.17 -8.09
C ARG A 237 5.40 8.41 -7.83
N ASP A 238 6.23 8.95 -6.92
CA ASP A 238 7.52 8.38 -6.58
C ASP A 238 7.44 7.63 -5.26
N ALA A 239 7.11 6.35 -5.38
CA ALA A 239 7.08 5.43 -4.26
C ALA A 239 8.40 5.47 -3.44
N LYS A 240 9.54 5.71 -4.08
CA LYS A 240 10.87 5.71 -3.45
C LYS A 240 11.18 6.95 -2.62
N GLN A 241 10.38 8.00 -2.71
CA GLN A 241 10.61 9.23 -1.94
C GLN A 241 10.15 9.04 -0.49
N PRO A 242 10.83 9.68 0.48
CA PRO A 242 10.36 9.76 1.86
C PRO A 242 8.93 10.28 1.97
N VAL A 243 8.23 9.82 3.00
CA VAL A 243 6.88 10.26 3.32
C VAL A 243 6.92 11.05 4.62
N ASP A 244 6.64 12.35 4.54
CA ASP A 244 6.50 13.23 5.68
C ASP A 244 5.02 13.39 6.02
N VAL A 245 4.62 13.20 7.27
CA VAL A 245 3.25 13.43 7.74
C VAL A 245 3.27 14.36 8.94
N THR A 246 2.56 15.48 8.84
CA THR A 246 2.32 16.38 9.96
C THR A 246 0.86 16.32 10.38
N SER A 247 0.60 16.37 11.69
CA SER A 247 -0.76 16.34 12.24
C SER A 247 -0.80 16.90 13.67
N GLU A 248 -2.00 17.09 14.22
CA GLU A 248 -2.16 17.52 15.62
C GLU A 248 -2.08 16.34 16.59
N ARG A 249 -2.58 15.17 16.15
CA ARG A 249 -2.63 13.95 16.96
C ARG A 249 -2.47 12.71 16.10
N LEU A 250 -1.61 11.82 16.58
CA LEU A 250 -1.40 10.47 16.08
C LEU A 250 -1.87 9.47 17.13
N PHE A 251 -2.82 8.63 16.76
CA PHE A 251 -3.25 7.47 17.51
C PHE A 251 -2.75 6.20 16.82
N ILE A 252 -2.12 5.30 17.56
CA ILE A 252 -1.59 4.04 17.05
C ILE A 252 -2.24 2.92 17.84
N ASN A 253 -2.86 1.97 17.14
CA ASN A 253 -3.37 0.74 17.71
C ASN A 253 -2.66 -0.45 17.05
N ASP A 254 -1.82 -1.13 17.83
CA ASP A 254 -1.06 -2.26 17.32
C ASP A 254 -1.91 -3.48 17.00
N THR A 255 -2.95 -3.68 17.81
CA THR A 255 -3.82 -4.84 17.74
C THR A 255 -4.57 -4.85 16.40
N SER A 256 -5.09 -3.69 15.98
CA SER A 256 -5.74 -3.52 14.68
C SER A 256 -4.78 -3.17 13.55
N ARG A 257 -3.50 -2.88 13.86
CA ARG A 257 -2.47 -2.40 12.92
C ARG A 257 -2.86 -1.13 12.16
N ILE A 258 -3.41 -0.18 12.90
CA ILE A 258 -3.89 1.10 12.36
C ILE A 258 -3.18 2.25 13.06
N ALA A 259 -2.71 3.21 12.26
CA ALA A 259 -2.30 4.53 12.71
C ALA A 259 -3.31 5.56 12.18
N GLN A 260 -3.93 6.32 13.07
CA GLN A 260 -4.88 7.37 12.74
C GLN A 260 -4.27 8.73 13.06
N PHE A 261 -4.16 9.56 12.03
CA PHE A 261 -3.75 10.95 12.16
C PHE A 261 -5.00 11.82 12.09
N THR A 262 -5.11 12.78 12.99
CA THR A 262 -6.27 13.68 13.10
C THR A 262 -5.83 15.13 13.26
N GLY A 263 -6.71 16.04 12.84
CA GLY A 263 -6.46 17.47 12.82
C GLY A 263 -6.03 17.93 11.43
N SER A 264 -5.26 19.00 11.34
CA SER A 264 -4.78 19.55 10.07
C SER A 264 -3.71 18.66 9.42
N VAL A 265 -4.06 17.46 8.94
CA VAL A 265 -3.10 16.48 8.42
C VAL A 265 -2.57 16.90 7.05
N VAL A 266 -1.24 16.93 6.93
CA VAL A 266 -0.54 17.14 5.67
C VAL A 266 0.47 16.01 5.49
N ALA A 267 0.28 15.19 4.46
CA ALA A 267 1.23 14.15 4.06
C ALA A 267 1.92 14.59 2.76
N ALA A 268 3.26 14.58 2.72
CA ALA A 268 4.06 14.94 1.56
C ALA A 268 4.95 13.76 1.15
N GLN A 269 5.05 13.52 -0.16
CA GLN A 269 5.94 12.52 -0.76
C GLN A 269 6.44 13.04 -2.11
N GLY A 270 7.73 13.39 -2.17
CA GLY A 270 8.30 14.04 -3.36
C GLY A 270 7.59 15.35 -3.68
N ASP A 271 7.05 15.46 -4.90
CA ASP A 271 6.27 16.62 -5.39
C ASP A 271 4.77 16.55 -5.06
N THR A 272 4.33 15.49 -4.36
CA THR A 272 2.93 15.22 -4.09
C THR A 272 2.58 15.50 -2.63
N VAL A 273 1.55 16.29 -2.40
CA VAL A 273 1.06 16.68 -1.07
C VAL A 273 -0.43 16.32 -0.95
N LEU A 274 -0.78 15.53 0.05
CA LEU A 274 -2.13 15.19 0.46
C LEU A 274 -2.51 15.99 1.72
N ARG A 275 -3.66 16.66 1.70
CA ARG A 275 -4.23 17.38 2.83
C ARG A 275 -5.59 16.80 3.18
N THR A 276 -5.82 16.52 4.46
CA THR A 276 -7.07 15.92 4.94
C THR A 276 -7.25 16.16 6.45
N PRO A 277 -8.49 16.22 6.98
CA PRO A 277 -8.72 16.26 8.43
C PRO A 277 -8.41 14.95 9.16
N GLU A 278 -8.51 13.82 8.46
CA GLU A 278 -8.31 12.50 9.04
C GLU A 278 -7.61 11.58 8.03
N LEU A 279 -6.49 11.01 8.45
CA LEU A 279 -5.72 10.06 7.66
C LEU A 279 -5.56 8.75 8.43
N LEU A 280 -6.10 7.67 7.87
CA LEU A 280 -6.01 6.33 8.41
C LEU A 280 -4.97 5.52 7.63
N ILE A 281 -3.93 5.06 8.31
CA ILE A 281 -2.85 4.25 7.75
C ILE A 281 -2.97 2.85 8.31
N SER A 282 -3.19 1.87 7.43
CA SER A 282 -3.12 0.44 7.77
C SER A 282 -1.75 -0.09 7.40
N TYR A 283 -1.09 -0.78 8.32
CA TYR A 283 0.23 -1.35 8.10
C TYR A 283 0.24 -2.86 8.32
N GLU A 284 1.17 -3.52 7.64
CA GLU A 284 1.57 -4.87 7.96
C GLU A 284 2.94 -4.86 8.61
N GLY A 285 3.16 -5.82 9.49
CA GLY A 285 4.23 -5.74 10.47
C GLY A 285 3.72 -5.26 11.83
N LYS A 286 4.66 -5.16 12.76
CA LYS A 286 4.43 -5.03 14.19
C LYS A 286 4.82 -3.62 14.64
N ALA A 287 4.15 -2.57 14.14
CA ALA A 287 4.63 -1.19 14.29
C ALA A 287 4.47 -0.61 15.72
N ALA A 288 3.33 -0.81 16.40
CA ALA A 288 3.22 -0.45 17.82
C ALA A 288 3.79 -1.52 18.73
N THR A 289 4.07 -2.71 18.19
CA THR A 289 4.94 -3.67 18.84
C THR A 289 6.40 -3.26 18.76
N GLN A 290 6.84 -2.47 17.79
CA GLN A 290 8.15 -1.81 17.86
C GLN A 290 8.17 -0.74 18.94
N LEU A 291 7.07 -0.01 19.20
CA LEU A 291 6.92 0.85 20.39
C LEU A 291 6.78 0.08 21.72
N ALA A 292 6.31 -1.18 21.68
CA ALA A 292 6.10 -2.06 22.85
C ALA A 292 7.07 -3.26 22.91
N GLY A 293 8.21 -3.21 22.22
CA GLY A 293 9.29 -4.20 22.30
C GLY A 293 8.97 -5.61 21.77
N GLN A 294 8.44 -5.77 20.55
CA GLN A 294 8.38 -7.06 19.87
C GLN A 294 9.00 -7.05 18.47
N ALA A 295 9.98 -7.92 18.27
CA ALA A 295 10.52 -8.35 16.98
C ALA A 295 9.95 -9.73 16.63
N ALA A 296 9.72 -9.96 15.35
CA ALA A 296 9.57 -11.29 14.79
C ALA A 296 10.95 -11.77 14.33
N GLU A 297 11.38 -12.94 14.78
CA GLU A 297 12.50 -13.68 14.19
C GLU A 297 12.05 -14.22 12.83
N GLN A 298 12.22 -13.37 11.81
CA GLN A 298 12.38 -13.70 10.39
C GLN A 298 12.48 -12.35 9.70
N GLN A 299 13.69 -12.01 9.25
CA GLN A 299 13.99 -10.98 8.25
C GLN A 299 12.99 -9.81 8.27
N ALA A 300 13.09 -8.96 9.30
CA ALA A 300 12.12 -7.90 9.61
C ALA A 300 11.58 -7.25 8.33
N GLU A 301 10.35 -7.65 7.94
CA GLU A 301 9.53 -6.83 7.06
C GLU A 301 9.31 -5.56 7.87
N GLY A 302 10.04 -4.49 7.51
CA GLY A 302 9.76 -3.16 8.03
C GLY A 302 8.26 -2.90 7.88
N SER A 303 7.68 -2.18 8.85
CA SER A 303 6.25 -1.84 8.86
C SER A 303 5.83 -1.33 7.48
N ARG A 304 5.21 -2.20 6.68
CA ARG A 304 4.86 -1.89 5.30
C ARG A 304 3.48 -1.29 5.31
N LEU A 305 3.37 -0.05 4.85
CA LEU A 305 2.06 0.55 4.63
C LEU A 305 1.32 -0.34 3.60
N THR A 306 0.07 -0.66 3.90
CA THR A 306 -0.76 -1.52 3.03
C THR A 306 -1.90 -0.73 2.43
N ARG A 307 -2.49 0.17 3.21
CA ARG A 307 -3.61 0.99 2.78
C ARG A 307 -3.56 2.35 3.48
N LEU A 308 -3.88 3.39 2.75
CA LEU A 308 -3.99 4.76 3.26
C LEU A 308 -5.35 5.32 2.87
N VAL A 309 -6.11 5.81 3.85
CA VAL A 309 -7.46 6.32 3.65
C VAL A 309 -7.56 7.73 4.23
N ALA A 310 -7.73 8.73 3.37
CA ALA A 310 -8.01 10.10 3.75
C ALA A 310 -9.53 10.34 3.76
N LYS A 311 -10.06 10.85 4.87
CA LYS A 311 -11.51 11.02 5.09
C LYS A 311 -11.87 12.48 5.38
N ASN A 312 -13.16 12.80 5.28
CA ASN A 312 -13.72 14.12 5.58
C ASN A 312 -13.15 15.24 4.67
N GLY A 313 -12.81 14.89 3.44
CA GLY A 313 -12.16 15.76 2.48
C GLY A 313 -10.69 15.38 2.29
N ALA A 314 -10.34 15.06 1.06
CA ALA A 314 -8.98 14.78 0.62
C ALA A 314 -8.64 15.71 -0.55
N VAL A 315 -7.57 16.49 -0.39
CA VAL A 315 -7.03 17.33 -1.46
C VAL A 315 -5.60 16.90 -1.73
N ILE A 316 -5.35 16.43 -2.95
CA ILE A 316 -4.03 16.02 -3.41
C ILE A 316 -3.54 17.02 -4.44
N THR A 317 -2.35 17.56 -4.20
CA THR A 317 -1.63 18.40 -5.15
C THR A 317 -0.39 17.65 -5.61
N ALA A 318 -0.18 17.53 -6.92
CA ALA A 318 0.98 16.83 -7.48
C ALA A 318 1.67 17.70 -8.55
N GLY A 319 2.95 18.00 -8.33
CA GLY A 319 3.69 18.96 -9.15
C GLY A 319 3.12 20.38 -9.04
N ALA A 320 3.38 21.24 -10.04
CA ALA A 320 3.00 22.64 -9.97
C ALA A 320 1.48 22.91 -10.15
N ASP A 321 0.81 22.14 -11.00
CA ASP A 321 -0.47 22.60 -11.58
C ASP A 321 -1.64 21.62 -11.39
N ARG A 322 -1.43 20.48 -10.72
CA ARG A 322 -2.46 19.44 -10.62
C ARG A 322 -3.03 19.34 -9.23
N ARG A 323 -4.36 19.35 -9.14
CA ARG A 323 -5.09 19.22 -7.88
C ARG A 323 -6.27 18.26 -8.05
N ILE A 324 -6.39 17.29 -7.17
CA ILE A 324 -7.53 16.37 -7.06
C ILE A 324 -8.18 16.62 -5.71
N ALA A 325 -9.45 17.01 -5.69
CA ALA A 325 -10.26 17.12 -4.49
C ALA A 325 -11.33 16.03 -4.51
N SER A 326 -11.64 15.46 -3.35
CA SER A 326 -12.66 14.41 -3.14
C SER A 326 -13.10 14.37 -1.68
N ASP A 327 -14.18 13.68 -1.36
CA ASP A 327 -14.62 13.53 0.04
C ASP A 327 -13.81 12.44 0.76
N GLN A 328 -13.44 11.38 0.04
CA GLN A 328 -12.54 10.33 0.53
C GLN A 328 -11.58 9.89 -0.57
N ALA A 329 -10.32 9.67 -0.21
CA ALA A 329 -9.31 9.08 -1.07
C ALA A 329 -8.70 7.84 -0.41
N ASP A 330 -8.67 6.73 -1.12
CA ASP A 330 -8.20 5.43 -0.66
C ASP A 330 -7.08 4.93 -1.56
N PHE A 331 -5.93 4.63 -0.98
CA PHE A 331 -4.75 4.14 -1.66
C PHE A 331 -4.46 2.74 -1.15
N ASP A 332 -4.58 1.74 -2.02
CA ASP A 332 -4.18 0.37 -1.72
C ASP A 332 -2.82 0.11 -2.36
N ALA A 333 -1.81 -0.03 -1.52
CA ALA A 333 -0.44 -0.25 -1.96
C ALA A 333 -0.18 -1.69 -2.41
N LYS A 334 -0.98 -2.66 -1.94
CA LYS A 334 -0.86 -4.06 -2.39
C LYS A 334 -1.45 -4.22 -3.79
N ALA A 335 -2.58 -3.58 -4.05
CA ALA A 335 -3.24 -3.59 -5.35
C ALA A 335 -2.60 -2.60 -6.35
N ASP A 336 -1.83 -1.63 -5.86
CA ASP A 336 -1.30 -0.49 -6.63
C ASP A 336 -2.43 0.32 -7.29
N THR A 337 -3.46 0.62 -6.48
CA THR A 337 -4.65 1.34 -6.92
C THR A 337 -4.96 2.54 -6.04
N ALA A 338 -5.64 3.53 -6.60
CA ALA A 338 -6.23 4.63 -5.86
C ALA A 338 -7.70 4.79 -6.23
N LEU A 339 -8.54 5.03 -5.22
CA LEU A 339 -9.97 5.23 -5.36
C LEU A 339 -10.36 6.54 -4.66
N PHE A 340 -10.92 7.46 -5.42
CA PHE A 340 -11.47 8.71 -4.93
C PHE A 340 -12.99 8.63 -5.04
N THR A 341 -13.69 9.04 -3.98
CA THR A 341 -15.15 8.96 -3.88
C THR A 341 -15.72 10.25 -3.31
N GLY A 342 -17.00 10.49 -3.62
CA GLY A 342 -17.68 11.74 -3.28
C GLY A 342 -17.45 12.81 -4.35
N ASN A 343 -17.40 14.09 -3.98
CA ASN A 343 -17.26 15.17 -4.96
C ASN A 343 -15.85 15.22 -5.60
N VAL A 344 -15.61 14.41 -6.64
CA VAL A 344 -14.31 14.34 -7.32
C VAL A 344 -14.16 15.51 -8.29
N LEU A 345 -13.24 16.42 -7.97
CA LEU A 345 -12.86 17.55 -8.81
C LEU A 345 -11.37 17.47 -9.12
N ILE A 346 -11.03 17.39 -10.41
CA ILE A 346 -9.67 17.35 -10.91
C ILE A 346 -9.42 18.66 -11.65
N ASN A 347 -8.41 19.41 -11.21
CA ASN A 347 -7.95 20.61 -11.88
C ASN A 347 -6.51 20.39 -12.37
N GLN A 348 -6.27 20.70 -13.63
CA GLN A 348 -4.94 20.78 -14.22
C GLN A 348 -4.81 22.07 -15.02
N GLN A 349 -4.07 23.05 -14.50
CA GLN A 349 -3.96 24.40 -15.08
C GLN A 349 -5.33 25.08 -15.21
N LYS A 350 -5.87 25.18 -16.43
CA LYS A 350 -7.23 25.69 -16.70
C LYS A 350 -8.25 24.56 -16.89
N ASN A 351 -7.79 23.32 -17.10
CA ASN A 351 -8.67 22.18 -17.38
C ASN A 351 -9.33 21.68 -16.10
N VAL A 352 -10.61 21.35 -16.18
CA VAL A 352 -11.41 20.89 -15.04
C VAL A 352 -12.15 19.61 -15.43
N LEU A 353 -12.09 18.58 -14.58
CA LEU A 353 -12.89 17.37 -14.70
C LEU A 353 -13.66 17.15 -13.39
N GLN A 354 -14.92 16.76 -13.52
CA GLN A 354 -15.86 16.55 -12.41
C GLN A 354 -16.52 15.19 -12.54
N GLY A 355 -16.60 14.46 -11.44
CA GLY A 355 -17.33 13.20 -11.32
C GLY A 355 -17.60 12.86 -9.86
N ARG A 356 -18.05 11.63 -9.58
CA ARG A 356 -18.27 11.17 -8.20
C ARG A 356 -17.36 10.05 -7.75
N ARG A 357 -16.74 9.36 -8.70
CA ARG A 357 -15.79 8.32 -8.41
C ARG A 357 -14.70 8.30 -9.46
N LEU A 358 -13.45 8.38 -8.99
CA LEU A 358 -12.27 8.22 -9.82
C LEU A 358 -11.52 6.99 -9.31
N PHE A 359 -11.44 5.97 -10.15
CA PHE A 359 -10.61 4.81 -9.92
C PHE A 359 -9.34 4.91 -10.77
N VAL A 360 -8.18 4.64 -10.16
CA VAL A 360 -6.87 4.68 -10.80
C VAL A 360 -6.16 3.36 -10.55
N ASP A 361 -5.85 2.65 -11.62
CA ASP A 361 -4.96 1.49 -11.63
C ASP A 361 -3.57 1.96 -12.07
N ARG A 362 -2.67 2.09 -11.09
CA ARG A 362 -1.35 2.68 -11.29
C ARG A 362 -0.41 1.74 -12.03
N LYS A 363 -0.59 0.44 -11.81
CA LYS A 363 0.13 -0.63 -12.48
C LYS A 363 -0.24 -0.75 -13.95
N ALA A 364 -1.53 -0.65 -14.27
CA ALA A 364 -2.03 -0.76 -15.64
C ALA A 364 -1.98 0.56 -16.42
N GLY A 365 -1.73 1.70 -15.77
CA GLY A 365 -1.76 3.01 -16.44
C GLY A 365 -3.18 3.42 -16.85
N ARG A 366 -4.21 2.97 -16.12
CA ARG A 366 -5.62 3.17 -16.47
C ARG A 366 -6.33 3.96 -15.39
N SER A 367 -7.22 4.86 -15.79
CA SER A 367 -8.09 5.59 -14.87
C SER A 367 -9.52 5.58 -15.40
N ARG A 368 -10.50 5.54 -14.51
CA ARG A 368 -11.92 5.65 -14.84
C ARG A 368 -12.56 6.70 -13.95
N LEU A 369 -13.20 7.68 -14.56
CA LEU A 369 -14.04 8.67 -13.88
C LEU A 369 -15.50 8.37 -14.23
N ASP A 370 -16.34 8.16 -13.21
CA ASP A 370 -17.77 7.95 -13.37
C ASP A 370 -18.59 8.64 -12.25
N ALA A 371 -19.91 8.56 -12.38
CA ALA A 371 -20.85 9.12 -11.42
C ALA A 371 -21.94 8.08 -11.06
N PRO A 372 -21.59 6.97 -10.37
CA PRO A 372 -22.50 5.88 -10.06
C PRO A 372 -23.55 6.29 -9.01
N ALA A 373 -24.76 5.73 -9.08
CA ALA A 373 -25.77 5.96 -8.03
C ALA A 373 -25.22 5.57 -6.66
N GLU A 374 -25.25 6.48 -5.69
CA GLU A 374 -24.62 6.31 -4.37
C GLU A 374 -25.41 7.11 -3.33
N GLY A 375 -25.62 6.55 -2.13
CA GLY A 375 -26.27 7.25 -1.02
C GLY A 375 -27.70 7.74 -1.27
N GLY A 376 -28.45 7.11 -2.17
CA GLY A 376 -29.81 7.55 -2.55
C GLY A 376 -29.85 8.66 -3.62
N GLN A 377 -28.69 9.12 -4.11
CA GLN A 377 -28.62 10.00 -5.27
C GLN A 377 -28.61 9.17 -6.57
N PRO A 378 -29.35 9.58 -7.61
CA PRO A 378 -29.38 8.88 -8.89
C PRO A 378 -28.00 8.88 -9.56
N ALA A 379 -27.81 8.02 -10.56
CA ALA A 379 -26.63 8.09 -11.41
C ALA A 379 -26.51 9.51 -12.00
N GLY A 380 -25.30 10.05 -11.96
CA GLY A 380 -24.99 11.41 -12.40
C GLY A 380 -24.24 11.36 -13.72
N ARG A 381 -23.73 12.51 -14.13
CA ARG A 381 -22.89 12.63 -15.33
C ARG A 381 -21.54 13.20 -14.94
N ILE A 382 -20.51 12.80 -15.68
CA ILE A 382 -19.19 13.43 -15.59
C ILE A 382 -19.17 14.64 -16.52
N ALA A 383 -18.49 15.69 -16.09
CA ALA A 383 -18.30 16.91 -16.88
C ALA A 383 -16.80 17.18 -17.00
N ALA A 384 -16.35 17.54 -18.19
CA ALA A 384 -14.96 17.87 -18.45
C ALA A 384 -14.88 19.13 -19.32
N THR A 385 -14.16 20.13 -18.84
CA THR A 385 -13.90 21.38 -19.55
C THR A 385 -12.42 21.45 -19.89
N PHE A 386 -12.12 21.53 -21.18
CA PHE A 386 -10.77 21.65 -21.71
C PHE A 386 -10.55 23.01 -22.34
N TYR A 387 -9.45 23.66 -21.97
CA TYR A 387 -8.99 24.89 -22.60
C TYR A 387 -7.84 24.55 -23.55
N GLN A 388 -7.91 25.04 -24.79
CA GLN A 388 -6.79 24.91 -25.70
C GLN A 388 -5.63 25.76 -25.17
N SER A 389 -4.43 25.17 -25.06
CA SER A 389 -3.23 25.90 -24.66
C SER A 389 -2.93 27.01 -25.68
N GLU A 390 -2.61 28.22 -25.21
CA GLU A 390 -2.30 29.44 -25.97
C GLU A 390 -1.14 29.32 -27.00
N ASN A 391 -0.62 28.12 -27.25
CA ASN A 391 0.42 27.84 -28.23
C ASN A 391 -0.04 27.81 -29.70
N ARG A 392 -1.31 28.17 -29.99
CA ARG A 392 -1.67 28.55 -31.36
C ARG A 392 -1.14 29.96 -31.58
N GLY A 393 0.10 30.07 -32.06
CA GLY A 393 0.60 31.31 -32.65
C GLY A 393 -0.47 31.87 -33.60
N PRO A 394 -0.57 33.21 -33.75
CA PRO A 394 -1.64 33.85 -34.51
C PRO A 394 -1.79 33.13 -35.86
N PRO A 395 -3.03 32.90 -36.36
CA PRO A 395 -3.24 32.28 -37.66
C PRO A 395 -2.35 33.02 -38.63
N GLN A 396 -1.32 32.32 -39.12
CA GLN A 396 -0.30 32.95 -39.93
C GLN A 396 -1.04 33.36 -41.19
N ALA A 397 -1.33 34.66 -41.27
CA ALA A 397 -1.96 35.26 -42.43
C ALA A 397 -1.12 34.81 -43.61
N ALA A 398 -1.65 33.88 -44.40
CA ALA A 398 -1.12 33.59 -45.71
C ALA A 398 -1.06 34.94 -46.41
N LYS A 399 0.16 35.45 -46.60
CA LYS A 399 0.39 36.70 -47.32
C LYS A 399 -0.24 36.51 -48.69
N ALA A 400 -1.39 37.13 -48.88
CA ALA A 400 -1.97 37.35 -50.19
C ALA A 400 -0.96 38.18 -50.98
N LYS A 401 -0.33 37.54 -51.98
CA LYS A 401 0.17 38.26 -53.15
C LYS A 401 -0.99 38.30 -54.14
N SER A 402 -1.56 39.49 -54.28
CA SER A 402 -2.53 39.83 -55.32
C SER A 402 -1.86 40.11 -56.66
N ALA A 403 -2.67 39.93 -57.71
CA ALA A 403 -2.54 40.32 -59.13
C ALA A 403 -2.21 39.15 -60.08
N GLY A 404 -3.07 38.74 -61.02
CA GLY A 404 -4.39 39.28 -61.40
C GLY A 404 -5.05 38.47 -62.53
N ALA A 405 -6.24 38.92 -62.91
CA ALA A 405 -7.07 38.60 -64.09
C ALA A 405 -7.92 37.31 -64.08
N GLU A 406 -9.24 37.53 -63.99
CA GLU A 406 -10.37 36.62 -64.26
C GLU A 406 -10.33 36.00 -65.67
N VAL A 407 -10.77 34.72 -65.78
CA VAL A 407 -11.82 34.32 -66.75
C VAL A 407 -12.61 33.09 -66.24
N ALA A 408 -13.94 33.19 -66.29
CA ALA A 408 -14.96 32.14 -66.49
C ALA A 408 -15.23 31.04 -65.42
N ALA A 409 -16.35 31.26 -64.71
CA ALA A 409 -17.59 30.45 -64.74
C ALA A 409 -17.59 28.93 -64.49
N ALA A 410 -18.49 28.56 -63.56
CA ALA A 410 -19.25 27.31 -63.45
C ALA A 410 -18.57 26.08 -62.82
N VAL A 411 -18.72 25.93 -61.49
CA VAL A 411 -19.50 24.84 -60.87
C VAL A 411 -20.15 25.39 -59.59
N GLN A 412 -21.46 25.66 -59.66
CA GLN A 412 -22.31 25.80 -58.46
C GLN A 412 -22.39 24.45 -57.75
N GLY A 413 -21.42 24.19 -56.87
CA GLY A 413 -21.54 23.18 -55.83
C GLY A 413 -21.85 23.91 -54.53
N SER A 414 -23.03 23.69 -53.97
CA SER A 414 -23.58 24.23 -52.71
C SER A 414 -22.56 24.60 -51.64
N MET A 415 -22.10 25.85 -51.62
CA MET A 415 -21.29 26.43 -50.54
C MET A 415 -22.20 27.30 -49.67
N MET A 416 -22.95 26.67 -48.78
CA MET A 416 -23.81 27.34 -47.78
C MET A 416 -23.12 27.27 -46.41
N GLY A 417 -22.50 28.34 -45.91
CA GLY A 417 -21.75 28.28 -44.64
C GLY A 417 -22.56 28.64 -43.39
N SER A 418 -22.40 27.89 -42.28
CA SER A 418 -22.62 28.39 -40.91
C SER A 418 -22.01 27.58 -39.75
N PHE A 419 -21.16 26.57 -39.97
CA PHE A 419 -20.57 25.77 -38.88
C PHE A 419 -19.31 26.42 -38.27
N LYS A 420 -19.30 27.74 -38.09
CA LYS A 420 -18.14 28.45 -37.53
C LYS A 420 -18.06 28.28 -36.02
N THR A 421 -16.85 28.07 -35.50
CA THR A 421 -16.58 28.02 -34.05
C THR A 421 -15.44 28.95 -33.70
N ASP A 422 -15.40 29.39 -32.43
CA ASP A 422 -14.20 30.04 -31.89
C ASP A 422 -13.19 28.95 -31.52
N PRO A 423 -12.03 28.88 -32.18
CA PRO A 423 -11.03 27.86 -31.89
C PRO A 423 -10.45 27.97 -30.47
N ASN A 424 -10.54 29.15 -29.84
CA ASN A 424 -10.03 29.41 -28.49
C ASN A 424 -11.08 29.20 -27.40
N ALA A 425 -12.35 28.99 -27.77
CA ALA A 425 -13.40 28.70 -26.79
C ALA A 425 -13.15 27.34 -26.11
N PRO A 426 -13.50 27.21 -24.81
CA PRO A 426 -13.38 25.96 -24.09
C PRO A 426 -14.25 24.87 -24.72
N ILE A 427 -13.82 23.63 -24.56
CA ILE A 427 -14.55 22.44 -24.99
C ILE A 427 -15.13 21.78 -23.73
N ASP A 428 -16.45 21.84 -23.60
CA ASP A 428 -17.21 21.18 -22.54
C ASP A 428 -17.69 19.82 -23.02
N ILE A 429 -17.46 18.77 -22.24
CA ILE A 429 -17.86 17.40 -22.54
C ILE A 429 -18.60 16.84 -21.35
N ASP A 430 -19.88 16.51 -21.55
CA ASP A 430 -20.66 15.76 -20.59
C ASP A 430 -20.82 14.31 -21.05
N ALA A 431 -20.57 13.34 -20.18
CA ALA A 431 -20.73 11.90 -20.46
C ALA A 431 -21.19 11.13 -19.22
N ASP A 432 -21.46 9.84 -19.34
CA ASP A 432 -21.77 8.99 -18.19
C ASP A 432 -20.49 8.43 -17.57
N THR A 433 -19.50 8.10 -18.41
CA THR A 433 -18.19 7.61 -17.97
C THR A 433 -17.05 8.17 -18.83
N LEU A 434 -15.89 8.33 -18.23
CA LEU A 434 -14.62 8.62 -18.90
C LEU A 434 -13.60 7.53 -18.54
N ASP A 435 -13.17 6.76 -19.54
CA ASP A 435 -12.07 5.80 -19.45
C ASP A 435 -10.80 6.42 -20.03
N LEU A 436 -9.74 6.48 -19.25
CA LEU A 436 -8.43 7.00 -19.65
C LEU A 436 -7.39 5.90 -19.66
N ASN A 437 -6.63 5.83 -20.74
CA ASN A 437 -5.48 4.95 -20.88
C ASN A 437 -4.24 5.80 -21.20
N ASP A 438 -3.38 5.98 -20.20
CA ASP A 438 -2.19 6.81 -20.31
C ASP A 438 -1.09 6.19 -21.18
N GLY A 439 -1.04 4.86 -21.26
CA GLY A 439 -0.14 4.14 -22.16
C GLY A 439 -0.51 4.31 -23.62
N ALA A 440 -1.82 4.29 -23.93
CA ALA A 440 -2.33 4.50 -25.29
C ALA A 440 -2.55 5.98 -25.65
N LYS A 441 -2.40 6.90 -24.68
CA LYS A 441 -2.69 8.33 -24.81
C LYS A 441 -4.11 8.60 -25.36
N GLN A 442 -5.07 7.84 -24.84
CA GLN A 442 -6.45 7.85 -25.30
C GLN A 442 -7.41 8.03 -24.11
N ALA A 443 -8.38 8.92 -24.28
CA ALA A 443 -9.52 9.12 -23.40
C ALA A 443 -10.80 8.72 -24.14
N ILE A 444 -11.67 7.93 -23.54
CA ILE A 444 -12.90 7.42 -24.14
C ILE A 444 -14.06 7.86 -23.25
N PHE A 445 -14.90 8.74 -23.77
CA PHE A 445 -16.15 9.14 -23.14
C PHE A 445 -17.28 8.26 -23.68
N ARG A 446 -18.13 7.78 -22.78
CA ARG A 446 -19.28 6.91 -23.14
C ARG A 446 -20.54 7.37 -22.43
N GLY A 447 -21.66 7.10 -23.10
CA GLY A 447 -22.99 7.33 -22.55
C GLY A 447 -23.46 8.76 -22.79
N ASN A 448 -24.39 8.90 -23.74
CA ASN A 448 -25.09 10.15 -24.08
C ASN A 448 -24.16 11.38 -24.19
N VAL A 449 -22.99 11.20 -24.80
CA VAL A 449 -21.94 12.22 -24.81
C VAL A 449 -22.44 13.49 -25.50
N LYS A 450 -22.27 14.63 -24.83
CA LYS A 450 -22.52 15.97 -25.39
C LYS A 450 -21.20 16.73 -25.31
N ALA A 451 -20.62 17.04 -26.45
CA ALA A 451 -19.48 17.94 -26.56
C ALA A 451 -19.95 19.30 -27.08
N GLN A 452 -19.49 20.39 -26.48
CA GLN A 452 -19.87 21.75 -26.85
C GLN A 452 -18.62 22.63 -26.92
N GLN A 453 -18.47 23.39 -28.01
CA GLN A 453 -17.45 24.41 -28.17
C GLN A 453 -18.09 25.68 -28.73
N GLY A 454 -18.26 26.70 -27.89
CA GLY A 454 -19.07 27.87 -28.22
C GLY A 454 -20.51 27.46 -28.56
N GLU A 455 -20.94 27.78 -29.77
CA GLU A 455 -22.29 27.51 -30.30
C GLU A 455 -22.40 26.15 -31.02
N PHE A 456 -21.28 25.42 -31.17
CA PHE A 456 -21.26 24.12 -31.82
C PHE A 456 -21.48 23.02 -30.78
N VAL A 457 -22.52 22.22 -30.98
CA VAL A 457 -22.86 21.09 -30.10
C VAL A 457 -22.82 19.80 -30.90
N MET A 458 -22.09 18.82 -30.41
CA MET A 458 -22.03 17.46 -30.95
C MET A 458 -22.57 16.47 -29.91
N ARG A 459 -23.46 15.59 -30.34
CA ARG A 459 -23.99 14.48 -29.55
C ARG A 459 -23.61 13.15 -30.17
N THR A 460 -23.18 12.18 -29.36
CA THR A 460 -22.74 10.85 -29.80
C THR A 460 -22.87 9.83 -28.66
N VAL A 461 -22.79 8.53 -28.95
CA VAL A 461 -22.79 7.49 -27.91
C VAL A 461 -21.39 7.27 -27.33
N GLU A 462 -20.37 7.28 -28.18
CA GLU A 462 -18.96 7.17 -27.81
C GLU A 462 -18.14 8.29 -28.45
N LEU A 463 -17.20 8.84 -27.67
CA LEU A 463 -16.24 9.85 -28.11
C LEU A 463 -14.84 9.44 -27.67
N SER A 464 -13.98 9.13 -28.63
CA SER A 464 -12.56 8.82 -28.40
C SER A 464 -11.70 10.06 -28.66
N VAL A 465 -10.85 10.38 -27.72
CA VAL A 465 -10.04 11.60 -27.67
C VAL A 465 -8.58 11.19 -27.55
N PHE A 466 -7.76 11.52 -28.55
CA PHE A 466 -6.34 11.22 -28.58
C PHE A 466 -5.53 12.45 -28.23
N TYR A 467 -4.61 12.33 -27.28
CA TYR A 467 -3.78 13.44 -26.81
C TYR A 467 -2.29 13.10 -26.89
N THR A 468 -1.45 14.11 -26.82
CA THR A 468 -0.02 13.99 -26.57
C THR A 468 0.31 14.57 -25.20
N GLY A 469 1.42 14.18 -24.59
CA GLY A 469 1.80 14.67 -23.25
C GLY A 469 1.17 13.87 -22.10
N GLN A 470 1.02 14.51 -20.94
CA GLN A 470 0.57 13.86 -19.71
C GLN A 470 -0.87 14.24 -19.36
N SER A 471 -1.71 13.23 -19.10
CA SER A 471 -3.12 13.41 -18.79
C SER A 471 -3.34 14.12 -17.45
N ALA A 472 -4.53 14.71 -17.29
CA ALA A 472 -4.99 15.32 -16.05
C ALA A 472 -5.09 14.32 -14.90
N MET A 473 -5.45 13.06 -15.18
CA MET A 473 -5.66 12.02 -14.17
C MET A 473 -4.42 11.15 -13.89
N GLY A 474 -3.26 11.47 -14.48
CA GLY A 474 -1.98 10.74 -14.36
C GLY A 474 -1.37 10.66 -12.95
N MET A 475 -2.09 10.04 -12.02
CA MET A 475 -1.58 9.39 -10.82
C MET A 475 -1.08 7.97 -11.13
N ALA A 476 -1.38 7.46 -12.33
CA ALA A 476 -0.90 6.19 -12.84
C ALA A 476 0.41 6.38 -13.63
N GLY A 477 1.44 5.61 -13.27
CA GLY A 477 2.75 5.61 -13.92
C GLY A 477 3.89 6.17 -13.07
N THR A 478 5.00 5.43 -13.04
CA THR A 478 6.33 5.88 -12.61
C THR A 478 6.87 6.90 -13.61
N GLU A 479 7.57 7.91 -13.12
CA GLU A 479 8.17 9.00 -13.91
C GLU A 479 8.75 8.53 -15.25
N SER A 480 8.25 9.12 -16.34
CA SER A 480 9.08 9.34 -17.52
C SER A 480 9.68 10.74 -17.39
N ALA A 481 10.95 10.80 -17.01
CA ALA A 481 11.75 12.01 -17.05
C ALA A 481 11.70 12.61 -18.47
N GLY A 482 10.86 13.62 -18.68
CA GLY A 482 10.71 14.31 -19.97
C GLY A 482 9.32 14.87 -20.28
N ALA A 483 8.24 14.38 -19.66
CA ALA A 483 6.88 14.82 -19.98
C ALA A 483 6.40 16.02 -19.14
N LYS A 484 7.04 17.19 -19.31
CA LYS A 484 6.56 18.47 -18.70
C LYS A 484 5.43 19.14 -19.49
N ALA A 485 5.05 18.62 -20.65
CA ALA A 485 4.02 19.24 -21.49
C ALA A 485 2.60 18.79 -21.07
N PRO A 486 1.65 19.73 -20.89
CA PRO A 486 0.25 19.40 -20.62
C PRO A 486 -0.35 18.60 -21.77
N ALA A 487 -1.42 17.84 -21.49
CA ALA A 487 -2.11 17.07 -22.52
C ALA A 487 -2.59 17.98 -23.65
N GLN A 488 -2.07 17.78 -24.87
CA GLN A 488 -2.53 18.49 -26.07
C GLN A 488 -3.39 17.57 -26.91
N LEU A 489 -4.60 18.02 -27.22
CA LEU A 489 -5.54 17.27 -28.03
C LEU A 489 -5.08 17.22 -29.49
N THR A 490 -5.03 16.01 -30.08
CA THR A 490 -4.61 15.84 -31.48
C THR A 490 -5.77 15.45 -32.38
N ARG A 491 -6.60 14.49 -31.94
CA ARG A 491 -7.70 13.96 -32.73
C ARG A 491 -8.87 13.58 -31.84
N VAL A 492 -10.08 13.86 -32.30
CA VAL A 492 -11.33 13.43 -31.67
C VAL A 492 -12.12 12.59 -32.66
N GLU A 493 -12.62 11.45 -32.22
CA GLU A 493 -13.43 10.53 -33.02
C GLU A 493 -14.77 10.31 -32.30
N ALA A 494 -15.87 10.75 -32.91
CA ALA A 494 -17.21 10.45 -32.45
C ALA A 494 -17.75 9.23 -33.22
N LYS A 495 -18.33 8.28 -32.49
CA LYS A 495 -18.86 7.03 -33.05
C LYS A 495 -20.28 6.80 -32.57
N GLN A 496 -21.10 6.31 -33.50
CA GLN A 496 -22.50 5.92 -33.32
C GLN A 496 -23.44 7.11 -33.09
N LYS A 497 -24.37 7.30 -34.02
CA LYS A 497 -25.44 8.33 -33.95
C LYS A 497 -24.88 9.72 -33.68
N VAL A 498 -23.98 10.18 -34.53
CA VAL A 498 -23.41 11.52 -34.43
C VAL A 498 -24.45 12.54 -34.90
N LEU A 499 -24.77 13.50 -34.05
CA LEU A 499 -25.60 14.66 -34.37
C LEU A 499 -24.82 15.92 -34.02
N ILE A 500 -24.60 16.77 -35.02
CA ILE A 500 -24.00 18.09 -34.85
C ILE A 500 -25.09 19.14 -35.01
N THR A 501 -25.08 20.15 -34.16
CA THR A 501 -25.95 21.32 -34.25
C THR A 501 -25.11 22.59 -34.19
N SER A 502 -25.42 23.55 -35.06
CA SER A 502 -24.78 24.86 -35.12
C SER A 502 -25.73 25.99 -34.74
N LYS A 503 -25.19 27.20 -34.55
CA LYS A 503 -25.91 28.42 -34.13
C LYS A 503 -27.16 28.71 -34.97
N ASP A 504 -27.08 28.49 -36.28
CA ASP A 504 -28.15 28.82 -37.23
C ASP A 504 -29.23 27.72 -37.32
N GLY A 505 -29.31 26.84 -36.32
CA GLY A 505 -30.26 25.72 -36.28
C GLY A 505 -29.95 24.61 -37.29
N GLN A 506 -28.77 24.62 -37.90
CA GLN A 506 -28.35 23.59 -38.84
C GLN A 506 -27.94 22.32 -38.12
N THR A 507 -28.46 21.20 -38.60
CA THR A 507 -28.16 19.88 -38.06
C THR A 507 -27.46 19.02 -39.09
N ALA A 508 -26.37 18.37 -38.71
CA ALA A 508 -25.70 17.35 -39.53
C ALA A 508 -25.67 16.03 -38.76
N THR A 509 -26.20 14.96 -39.36
CA THR A 509 -26.19 13.62 -38.77
C THR A 509 -25.29 12.68 -39.57
N GLY A 510 -24.61 11.75 -38.89
CA GLY A 510 -23.83 10.66 -39.52
C GLY A 510 -23.53 9.52 -38.55
N ASP A 511 -22.99 8.41 -39.05
CA ASP A 511 -22.63 7.26 -38.23
C ASP A 511 -21.35 7.50 -37.41
N TRP A 512 -20.41 8.28 -37.96
CA TRP A 512 -19.16 8.65 -37.32
C TRP A 512 -18.71 10.05 -37.73
N ALA A 513 -17.86 10.65 -36.89
CA ALA A 513 -17.19 11.89 -37.20
C ALA A 513 -15.74 11.88 -36.70
N ILE A 514 -14.83 12.44 -37.49
CA ILE A 514 -13.44 12.65 -37.11
C ILE A 514 -13.20 14.15 -37.08
N PHE A 515 -12.75 14.66 -35.95
CA PHE A 515 -12.34 16.03 -35.77
C PHE A 515 -10.83 16.11 -35.59
N ASP A 516 -10.18 16.78 -36.53
CA ASP A 516 -8.75 17.09 -36.47
C ASP A 516 -8.58 18.47 -35.84
N VAL A 517 -8.02 18.50 -34.63
CA VAL A 517 -7.88 19.73 -33.83
C VAL A 517 -6.81 20.66 -34.41
N LYS A 518 -5.79 20.09 -35.08
CA LYS A 518 -4.72 20.88 -35.71
C LYS A 518 -5.21 21.52 -37.00
N ALA A 519 -5.92 20.77 -37.83
CA ALA A 519 -6.48 21.27 -39.09
C ALA A 519 -7.76 22.09 -38.88
N ASN A 520 -8.39 22.00 -37.70
CA ASN A 520 -9.70 22.60 -37.41
C ASN A 520 -10.80 22.16 -38.40
N THR A 521 -10.77 20.87 -38.78
CA THR A 521 -11.72 20.29 -39.75
C THR A 521 -12.47 19.12 -39.13
N VAL A 522 -13.75 19.00 -39.48
CA VAL A 522 -14.62 17.86 -39.15
C VAL A 522 -14.89 17.07 -40.42
N LEU A 523 -14.68 15.75 -40.39
CA LEU A 523 -15.10 14.82 -41.42
C LEU A 523 -16.23 13.95 -40.85
N LEU A 524 -17.44 14.12 -41.37
CA LEU A 524 -18.59 13.26 -41.10
C LEU A 524 -18.69 12.16 -42.17
N GLY A 525 -19.09 10.97 -41.75
CA GLY A 525 -19.33 9.86 -42.68
C GLY A 525 -20.35 8.86 -42.17
N GLY A 526 -20.82 8.02 -43.10
CA GLY A 526 -21.89 7.04 -42.85
C GLY A 526 -23.26 7.71 -42.88
N ARG A 527 -23.86 7.71 -44.08
CA ARG A 527 -25.14 8.38 -44.42
C ARG A 527 -25.26 9.77 -43.80
N VAL A 528 -24.56 10.73 -44.39
CA VAL A 528 -24.59 12.10 -43.88
C VAL A 528 -25.84 12.81 -44.37
N ILE A 529 -26.61 13.36 -43.44
CA ILE A 529 -27.79 14.19 -43.73
C ILE A 529 -27.56 15.55 -43.08
N VAL A 530 -27.58 16.61 -43.87
CA VAL A 530 -27.52 18.00 -43.41
C VAL A 530 -28.89 18.62 -43.62
N SER A 531 -29.46 19.19 -42.56
CA SER A 531 -30.73 19.91 -42.62
C SER A 531 -30.57 21.36 -42.18
N ARG A 532 -31.17 22.27 -42.95
CA ARG A 532 -31.28 23.70 -42.68
C ARG A 532 -32.72 24.14 -42.93
N GLY A 533 -33.54 24.18 -41.89
CA GLY A 533 -34.97 24.52 -42.04
C GLY A 533 -35.71 23.48 -42.88
N LYS A 534 -36.10 23.83 -44.11
CA LYS A 534 -36.78 22.91 -45.05
C LYS A 534 -35.82 22.21 -46.01
N ASP A 535 -34.56 22.66 -46.08
CA ASP A 535 -33.59 22.14 -47.03
C ASP A 535 -32.86 20.95 -46.42
N VAL A 536 -32.80 19.84 -47.15
CA VAL A 536 -32.10 18.61 -46.75
C VAL A 536 -31.12 18.23 -47.86
N ALA A 537 -29.85 18.02 -47.49
CA ALA A 537 -28.81 17.54 -48.38
C ALA A 537 -28.21 16.25 -47.83
N GLU A 538 -28.08 15.24 -48.69
CA GLU A 538 -27.54 13.92 -48.32
C GLU A 538 -26.26 13.63 -49.09
N GLY A 539 -25.32 12.94 -48.45
CA GLY A 539 -24.09 12.49 -49.09
C GLY A 539 -23.32 11.44 -48.29
N PRO A 540 -22.34 10.76 -48.91
CA PRO A 540 -21.59 9.69 -48.25
C PRO A 540 -20.62 10.22 -47.18
N ARG A 541 -19.98 11.37 -47.45
CA ARG A 541 -19.09 12.08 -46.52
C ARG A 541 -19.28 13.59 -46.63
N LEU A 542 -19.07 14.28 -45.52
CA LEU A 542 -19.13 15.73 -45.42
C LEU A 542 -17.88 16.23 -44.71
N LYS A 543 -17.10 17.05 -45.40
CA LYS A 543 -15.95 17.73 -44.80
C LYS A 543 -16.36 19.16 -44.47
N ILE A 544 -16.19 19.56 -43.22
CA ILE A 544 -16.49 20.89 -42.70
C ILE A 544 -15.18 21.52 -42.23
N ASP A 545 -14.88 22.71 -42.71
CA ASP A 545 -13.82 23.56 -42.16
C ASP A 545 -14.46 24.50 -41.14
N LEU A 546 -14.09 24.36 -39.86
CA LEU A 546 -14.69 25.16 -38.78
C LEU A 546 -14.17 26.60 -38.75
N THR A 547 -13.06 26.88 -39.42
CA THR A 547 -12.47 28.22 -39.52
C THR A 547 -13.27 29.06 -40.52
N THR A 548 -13.53 28.48 -41.70
CA THR A 548 -14.27 29.16 -42.77
C THR A 548 -15.78 28.95 -42.65
N GLY A 549 -16.22 27.93 -41.92
CA GLY A 549 -17.61 27.50 -41.81
C GLY A 549 -18.14 26.82 -43.08
N MET A 550 -17.27 26.57 -44.06
CA MET A 550 -17.62 25.96 -45.34
C MET A 550 -17.65 24.44 -45.19
N TYR A 551 -18.66 23.82 -45.79
CA TYR A 551 -18.73 22.37 -45.91
C TYR A 551 -18.78 21.93 -47.37
N ARG A 552 -18.19 20.77 -47.65
CA ARG A 552 -18.17 20.16 -48.98
C ARG A 552 -18.51 18.68 -48.82
N PHE A 553 -19.46 18.21 -49.63
CA PHE A 553 -19.69 16.77 -49.76
C PHE A 553 -18.55 16.18 -50.58
N GLU A 554 -17.89 15.17 -50.01
CA GLU A 554 -16.87 14.40 -50.72
C GLU A 554 -17.54 13.13 -51.22
N VAL A 555 -17.49 12.90 -52.52
CA VAL A 555 -17.76 11.59 -53.10
C VAL A 555 -16.44 10.82 -53.05
N GLU A 556 -16.48 9.56 -52.62
CA GLU A 556 -15.31 8.70 -52.63
C GLU A 556 -14.88 8.51 -54.09
N ASN A 557 -13.91 9.31 -54.54
CA ASN A 557 -13.15 8.95 -55.72
C ASN A 557 -12.23 7.81 -55.27
N GLU A 558 -12.63 6.57 -55.55
CA GLU A 558 -11.64 5.52 -55.77
C GLU A 558 -10.53 6.09 -56.67
N PRO A 559 -9.24 5.79 -56.41
CA PRO A 559 -8.19 6.18 -57.34
C PRO A 559 -8.53 5.61 -58.71
N ALA A 560 -8.88 6.49 -59.64
CA ALA A 560 -9.21 6.14 -61.01
C ALA A 560 -8.08 5.26 -61.56
N THR A 561 -8.44 4.02 -61.88
CA THR A 561 -7.57 3.12 -62.61
C THR A 561 -7.11 3.85 -63.86
N ALA A 562 -5.79 3.98 -64.02
CA ALA A 562 -5.18 4.67 -65.16
C ALA A 562 -5.80 4.17 -66.47
N ALA A 563 -6.39 5.10 -67.21
CA ALA A 563 -6.92 4.86 -68.53
C ALA A 563 -5.81 4.31 -69.43
N ALA A 564 -6.06 3.13 -69.99
CA ALA A 564 -5.29 2.58 -71.10
C ALA A 564 -5.44 3.52 -72.33
N PRO A 565 -4.37 3.77 -73.10
CA PRO A 565 -4.48 4.56 -74.32
C PRO A 565 -5.09 3.73 -75.46
N ALA A 566 -5.75 4.45 -76.36
CA ALA A 566 -6.59 3.98 -77.45
C ALA A 566 -5.87 3.12 -78.50
N VAL A 567 -6.63 2.20 -79.10
CA VAL A 567 -6.27 1.37 -80.27
C VAL A 567 -6.86 1.96 -81.56
N SER A 568 -6.02 2.08 -82.59
CA SER A 568 -6.33 2.06 -84.04
C SER A 568 -4.97 1.91 -84.76
N ALA A 569 -4.69 1.02 -85.72
CA ALA A 569 -5.49 0.06 -86.49
C ALA A 569 -4.56 -1.04 -87.09
N LEU A 570 -5.02 -2.31 -87.09
CA LEU A 570 -4.96 -3.41 -88.10
C LEU A 570 -3.65 -3.79 -88.91
N PRO A 571 -3.51 -5.04 -89.45
CA PRO A 571 -2.39 -5.99 -89.21
C PRO A 571 -1.82 -6.61 -90.54
N PRO A 572 -1.34 -7.88 -90.67
CA PRO A 572 -0.60 -8.85 -89.82
C PRO A 572 0.69 -9.43 -90.51
N ALA A 573 1.39 -10.38 -89.83
CA ALA A 573 2.39 -11.39 -90.29
C ALA A 573 3.71 -11.30 -89.49
N THR A 574 4.43 -12.32 -89.01
CA THR A 574 4.43 -13.78 -89.12
C THR A 574 5.33 -14.34 -87.98
N ALA A 575 5.13 -15.62 -87.64
CA ALA A 575 5.80 -16.44 -86.63
C ALA A 575 7.34 -16.44 -86.60
N ALA A 576 7.94 -16.67 -85.41
CA ALA A 576 8.85 -17.79 -85.09
C ALA A 576 9.61 -17.61 -83.75
N GLN A 577 9.74 -18.70 -83.00
CA GLN A 577 10.59 -18.92 -81.79
C GLN A 577 12.10 -19.05 -82.17
N PRO A 578 13.08 -19.53 -81.34
CA PRO A 578 13.30 -19.57 -79.86
C PRO A 578 14.76 -19.18 -79.38
N GLN A 579 14.93 -19.06 -78.04
CA GLN A 579 16.09 -19.56 -77.21
C GLN A 579 17.35 -18.70 -76.84
N PRO A 580 18.14 -19.04 -75.76
CA PRO A 580 18.50 -18.21 -74.57
C PRO A 580 20.06 -18.05 -74.43
N PRO A 581 20.79 -17.85 -73.28
CA PRO A 581 20.47 -17.82 -71.83
C PRO A 581 21.12 -16.71 -70.93
N SER A 582 20.56 -16.60 -69.70
CA SER A 582 21.09 -16.40 -68.30
C SER A 582 22.47 -15.76 -68.02
N PRO A 583 22.82 -15.30 -66.79
CA PRO A 583 22.15 -15.43 -65.46
C PRO A 583 22.05 -14.06 -64.70
N THR A 584 21.41 -13.86 -63.53
CA THR A 584 21.69 -14.41 -62.20
C THR A 584 20.63 -13.90 -61.20
N ASN A 585 20.06 -14.82 -60.41
CA ASN A 585 19.88 -14.81 -58.94
C ASN A 585 19.45 -13.52 -58.20
N SER A 586 18.50 -13.49 -57.26
CA SER A 586 17.60 -14.46 -56.63
C SER A 586 16.57 -13.65 -55.83
N ALA A 587 15.28 -13.78 -56.14
CA ALA A 587 14.20 -13.25 -55.31
C ALA A 587 13.47 -14.41 -54.62
N SER A 588 13.34 -14.34 -53.30
CA SER A 588 12.51 -15.23 -52.49
C SER A 588 11.02 -14.98 -52.74
N PRO A 589 10.21 -16.00 -53.03
CA PRO A 589 8.74 -15.95 -52.91
C PRO A 589 8.34 -16.81 -51.68
N THR A 590 7.21 -16.71 -51.02
CA THR A 590 5.82 -16.59 -51.49
C THR A 590 4.93 -16.25 -50.29
N GLY A 591 4.05 -15.27 -50.45
CA GLY A 591 2.81 -15.16 -49.69
C GLY A 591 1.68 -14.94 -50.68
N ARG A 592 1.09 -16.04 -51.19
CA ARG A 592 -0.13 -15.99 -52.03
C ARG A 592 -1.26 -16.67 -51.27
N ALA A 593 -2.35 -15.93 -51.07
CA ALA A 593 -3.58 -16.39 -50.45
C ALA A 593 -4.35 -17.33 -51.39
N CYS A 594 -5.03 -18.33 -50.81
CA CYS A 594 -5.93 -19.23 -51.53
C CYS A 594 -7.31 -18.56 -51.72
N PRO A 595 -7.93 -18.66 -52.92
CA PRO A 595 -9.30 -18.21 -53.15
C PRO A 595 -10.35 -19.21 -52.58
N PRO A 596 -11.58 -18.74 -52.26
CA PRO A 596 -12.56 -19.53 -51.52
C PRO A 596 -13.21 -20.64 -52.37
N GLY A 597 -13.39 -21.83 -51.78
CA GLY A 597 -14.21 -22.91 -52.34
C GLY A 597 -13.55 -24.29 -52.47
N LYS A 598 -12.29 -24.48 -52.08
CA LYS A 598 -11.65 -25.81 -52.02
C LYS A 598 -10.77 -25.97 -50.78
N GLN A 599 -10.81 -27.15 -50.16
CA GLN A 599 -10.00 -27.49 -48.99
C GLN A 599 -8.53 -27.65 -49.38
N CYS A 600 -7.63 -26.90 -48.74
CA CYS A 600 -6.19 -27.08 -48.87
C CYS A 600 -5.66 -27.88 -47.67
N LEU A 601 -5.05 -29.02 -47.97
CA LEU A 601 -4.37 -29.87 -47.00
C LEU A 601 -3.03 -29.21 -46.59
N LEU A 602 -2.97 -28.69 -45.37
CA LEU A 602 -1.74 -28.17 -44.76
C LEU A 602 -0.84 -29.35 -44.35
N LEU A 603 0.19 -29.64 -45.15
CA LEU A 603 1.29 -30.50 -44.71
C LEU A 603 2.27 -29.69 -43.86
N TYR A 604 2.38 -30.01 -42.58
CA TYR A 604 3.43 -29.50 -41.72
C TYR A 604 4.75 -30.26 -41.98
N PRO A 605 5.86 -29.57 -42.31
CA PRO A 605 7.17 -30.21 -42.38
C PRO A 605 7.63 -30.62 -40.97
N LYS A 606 8.24 -31.82 -40.87
CA LYS A 606 8.64 -32.48 -39.61
C LYS A 606 9.59 -31.64 -38.74
N ASP A 607 10.26 -30.66 -39.34
CA ASP A 607 11.23 -29.76 -38.70
C ASP A 607 10.59 -28.85 -37.62
N ALA A 608 9.27 -28.65 -37.66
CA ALA A 608 8.52 -27.89 -36.65
C ALA A 608 8.23 -28.70 -35.38
N GLN A 609 8.09 -30.03 -35.48
CA GLN A 609 7.87 -30.90 -34.31
C GLN A 609 9.15 -31.09 -33.49
N ASP A 610 10.32 -31.13 -34.13
CA ASP A 610 11.59 -31.26 -33.42
C ASP A 610 12.00 -29.97 -32.69
N ARG A 611 11.60 -28.80 -33.19
CA ARG A 611 11.74 -27.52 -32.47
C ARG A 611 10.81 -27.42 -31.25
N ALA A 612 9.62 -28.01 -31.31
CA ALA A 612 8.69 -28.07 -30.17
C ALA A 612 9.19 -29.03 -29.06
N LYS A 613 9.83 -30.14 -29.42
CA LYS A 613 10.43 -31.07 -28.44
C LYS A 613 11.68 -30.50 -27.76
N GLY A 614 12.45 -29.67 -28.44
CA GLY A 614 13.60 -28.95 -27.85
C GLY A 614 13.21 -27.90 -26.79
N ALA A 615 12.05 -27.25 -26.95
CA ALA A 615 11.56 -26.24 -26.02
C ALA A 615 11.05 -26.83 -24.70
N ILE A 616 10.48 -28.04 -24.72
CA ILE A 616 9.98 -28.74 -23.51
C ILE A 616 11.14 -29.27 -22.64
N LYS A 617 12.30 -29.58 -23.24
CA LYS A 617 13.48 -30.08 -22.51
C LYS A 617 14.24 -28.99 -21.71
N LYS A 618 13.96 -27.70 -21.96
CA LYS A 618 14.51 -26.56 -21.20
C LYS A 618 13.68 -26.16 -19.97
N ILE A 619 12.50 -26.74 -19.77
CA ILE A 619 11.60 -26.47 -18.63
C ILE A 619 11.78 -27.52 -17.50
N ALA A 620 12.73 -28.44 -17.64
CA ALA A 620 12.88 -29.61 -16.78
C ALA A 620 13.92 -29.54 -15.64
N PRO A 621 14.15 -28.38 -14.98
CA PRO A 621 14.67 -28.46 -13.60
C PRO A 621 13.96 -27.49 -12.64
N LEU A 622 12.63 -27.60 -12.47
CA LEU A 622 11.93 -27.01 -11.31
C LEU A 622 10.83 -27.90 -10.72
N ALA A 623 10.79 -29.19 -11.08
CA ALA A 623 9.81 -30.17 -10.58
C ALA A 623 10.47 -31.40 -9.93
N ARG A 624 11.56 -31.22 -9.17
CA ARG A 624 12.19 -32.27 -8.35
C ARG A 624 12.66 -31.80 -6.97
N SER A 625 11.80 -31.11 -6.21
CA SER A 625 11.99 -31.03 -4.74
C SER A 625 10.71 -31.16 -3.91
N TRP A 626 9.59 -31.60 -4.50
CA TRP A 626 8.35 -31.92 -3.78
C TRP A 626 7.95 -33.39 -4.02
N ALA A 627 8.87 -34.31 -3.67
CA ALA A 627 8.57 -35.73 -3.52
C ALA A 627 9.65 -36.39 -2.64
N SER A 628 9.84 -35.90 -1.42
CA SER A 628 10.46 -36.67 -0.33
C SER A 628 10.10 -36.05 1.01
N LEU A 629 9.48 -36.88 1.87
CA LEU A 629 9.11 -36.68 3.29
C LEU A 629 7.74 -35.96 3.47
N GLY A 630 6.66 -36.62 3.88
CA GLY A 630 6.60 -37.79 4.76
C GLY A 630 6.81 -37.36 6.20
#